data_AF-A0A6I4J1V6-F1
#
_entry.id   AF-A0A6I4J1V6-F1
#
_cell.length_a   1.000
_cell.length_b   1.000
_cell.length_c   1.000
_cell.angle_alpha   90.00
_cell.angle_beta   90.00
_cell.angle_gamma   90.00
#
_symmetry.space_group_name_H-M   'P 1'
#
loop_
_entity.id
_entity.type
_entity.pdbx_description
1 polymer ?
#
loop_
_entity_poly.entity_id
_entity_poly.type
_entity_poly.pdbx_seq_one_letter_code
_entity_poly.pdbx_strand_id
1 'polypeptide(L)'
;MASDPKTVEFILDQLNAASAEVSAKKMFGEYGLYLDGKMVAMICDDQLFVKPTPEGRAFAGPIEEAPPYPQAKPCLLVDGDRWDDGDWLVELFRVSAAALPAPKPKKAKSI
;
A
#
# COMPACT_ATOMS: atom_id res chain seq x y z
N MET A 1 -4.51 -16.36 -3.93
CA MET A 1 -4.50 -17.15 -2.69
C MET A 1 -5.00 -16.23 -1.58
N ALA A 2 -4.95 -16.57 -0.29
CA ALA A 2 -5.09 -15.56 0.76
C ALA A 2 -3.67 -15.26 1.27
N SER A 3 -3.32 -13.98 1.37
CA SER A 3 -1.99 -13.58 1.86
C SER A 3 -1.79 -14.01 3.31
N ASP A 4 -0.57 -14.43 3.67
CA ASP A 4 -0.19 -14.79 5.04
C ASP A 4 -0.26 -13.52 5.91
N PRO A 5 -1.01 -13.55 7.03
CA PRO A 5 -1.03 -12.44 7.98
C PRO A 5 0.36 -11.97 8.40
N LYS A 6 1.36 -12.86 8.47
CA LYS A 6 2.73 -12.51 8.85
C LYS A 6 3.40 -11.57 7.84
N THR A 7 3.16 -11.76 6.55
CA THR A 7 3.66 -10.86 5.49
C THR A 7 3.08 -9.48 5.66
N VAL A 8 1.78 -9.41 5.96
CA VAL A 8 1.06 -8.16 6.20
C VAL A 8 1.57 -7.45 7.44
N GLU A 9 1.74 -8.19 8.54
CA GLU A 9 2.29 -7.67 9.79
C GLU A 9 3.71 -7.14 9.58
N PHE A 10 4.58 -7.88 8.89
CA PHE A 10 5.93 -7.44 8.58
C PHE A 10 5.96 -6.11 7.82
N ILE A 11 5.20 -5.99 6.73
CA ILE A 11 5.14 -4.75 5.93
C ILE A 11 4.58 -3.58 6.76
N LEU A 12 3.57 -3.84 7.60
CA LEU A 12 3.03 -2.83 8.50
C LEU A 12 4.06 -2.39 9.55
N ASP A 13 4.81 -3.32 10.14
CA ASP A 13 5.86 -2.99 11.11
C ASP A 13 6.92 -2.10 10.48
N GLN A 14 7.38 -2.41 9.26
CA GLN A 14 8.35 -1.58 8.53
C GLN A 14 7.82 -0.15 8.30
N LEU A 15 6.58 -0.01 7.84
CA LEU A 15 5.95 1.29 7.59
C LEU A 15 5.73 2.10 8.88
N ASN A 16 5.26 1.45 9.94
CA ASN A 16 4.97 2.12 11.21
C ASN A 16 6.26 2.48 11.97
N ALA A 17 7.30 1.64 11.90
CA ALA A 17 8.62 1.93 12.47
C ALA A 17 9.26 3.18 11.83
N ALA A 18 9.06 3.36 10.51
CA ALA A 18 9.51 4.53 9.77
C ALA A 18 8.54 5.74 9.83
N SER A 19 7.67 5.79 10.84
CA SER A 19 6.76 6.93 11.13
C SER A 19 5.68 7.20 10.08
N ALA A 20 5.14 6.16 9.44
CA ALA A 20 3.88 6.25 8.71
C ALA A 20 2.77 5.50 9.48
N GLU A 21 1.69 6.20 9.85
CA GLU A 21 0.52 5.57 10.47
C GLU A 21 -0.29 4.79 9.41
N VAL A 22 0.22 3.62 9.02
CA VAL A 22 -0.41 2.75 8.02
C VAL A 22 -1.26 1.70 8.71
N SER A 23 -2.49 1.56 8.24
CA SER A 23 -3.43 0.52 8.70
C SER A 23 -3.74 -0.45 7.57
N ALA A 24 -3.84 -1.75 7.90
CA ALA A 24 -4.34 -2.76 6.97
C ALA A 24 -5.82 -3.07 7.24
N LYS A 25 -6.58 -3.27 6.17
CA LYS A 25 -7.95 -3.77 6.23
C LYS A 25 -8.07 -5.01 5.36
N LYS A 26 -8.43 -6.14 6.00
CA LYS A 26 -8.69 -7.40 5.31
C LYS A 26 -9.94 -7.29 4.43
N MET A 27 -9.84 -7.74 3.18
CA MET A 27 -10.89 -7.76 2.18
C MET A 27 -10.76 -9.03 1.33
N PHE A 28 -11.71 -9.96 1.45
CA PHE A 28 -11.78 -11.18 0.64
C PHE A 28 -10.53 -12.08 0.68
N GLY A 29 -9.82 -12.13 1.82
CA GLY A 29 -8.60 -12.92 1.98
C GLY A 29 -7.31 -12.11 1.81
N GLU A 30 -7.40 -10.96 1.14
CA GLU A 30 -6.30 -10.04 0.86
C GLU A 30 -6.39 -8.79 1.74
N TYR A 31 -5.46 -7.86 1.60
CA TYR A 31 -5.37 -6.69 2.49
C TYR A 31 -5.21 -5.40 1.71
N GLY A 32 -6.03 -4.40 2.02
CA GLY A 32 -5.81 -3.02 1.58
C GLY A 32 -5.02 -2.25 2.63
N LEU A 33 -4.01 -1.49 2.22
CA LEU A 33 -3.21 -0.63 3.09
C LEU A 33 -3.62 0.83 2.96
N TYR A 34 -3.77 1.50 4.10
CA TYR A 34 -4.32 2.84 4.21
C TYR A 34 -3.37 3.76 4.95
N LEU A 35 -3.03 4.90 4.35
CA LEU A 35 -2.33 6.02 4.97
C LEU A 35 -3.31 7.20 5.04
N ASP A 36 -3.51 7.78 6.23
CA ASP A 36 -4.46 8.88 6.46
C ASP A 36 -5.89 8.63 5.92
N GLY A 37 -6.34 7.37 5.98
CA GLY A 37 -7.63 6.94 5.46
C GLY A 37 -7.72 6.88 3.93
N LYS A 38 -6.64 7.14 3.20
CA LYS A 38 -6.52 6.88 1.76
C LYS A 38 -5.96 5.48 1.54
N MET A 39 -6.61 4.69 0.70
CA MET A 39 -6.07 3.38 0.28
C MET A 39 -4.92 3.61 -0.71
N VAL A 40 -3.70 3.34 -0.29
CA VAL A 40 -2.46 3.60 -1.07
C VAL A 40 -1.96 2.35 -1.74
N ALA A 41 -2.07 1.20 -1.08
CA ALA A 41 -1.54 -0.06 -1.57
C ALA A 41 -2.48 -1.23 -1.21
N MET A 42 -2.15 -2.40 -1.72
CA MET A 42 -2.77 -3.67 -1.35
C MET A 42 -1.71 -4.76 -1.29
N ILE A 43 -1.93 -5.75 -0.43
CA ILE A 43 -1.15 -6.97 -0.37
C ILE A 43 -2.00 -8.07 -0.96
N CYS A 44 -1.51 -8.66 -2.05
CA CYS A 44 -2.15 -9.76 -2.73
C CYS A 44 -1.15 -10.87 -3.02
N ASP A 45 -1.52 -12.12 -2.76
CA ASP A 45 -0.62 -13.27 -2.94
C ASP A 45 0.76 -13.09 -2.27
N ASP A 46 0.77 -12.52 -1.06
CA ASP A 46 1.98 -12.13 -0.32
C ASP A 46 2.86 -11.06 -1.01
N GLN A 47 2.37 -10.37 -2.04
CA GLN A 47 3.10 -9.32 -2.73
C GLN A 47 2.50 -7.93 -2.45
N LEU A 48 3.35 -6.91 -2.39
CA LEU A 48 2.94 -5.52 -2.14
C LEU A 48 2.71 -4.76 -3.47
N PHE A 49 1.49 -4.29 -3.66
CA PHE A 49 1.07 -3.52 -4.83
C PHE A 49 0.69 -2.09 -4.44
N VAL A 50 1.52 -1.12 -4.83
CA VAL A 50 1.24 0.30 -4.61
C VAL A 50 0.49 0.87 -5.82
N LYS A 51 -0.49 1.75 -5.57
CA LYS A 51 -1.25 2.37 -6.65
C LYS A 51 -0.31 3.09 -7.64
N PRO A 52 -0.57 2.97 -8.95
CA PRO A 52 0.27 3.53 -10.00
C PRO A 52 0.04 5.04 -10.16
N THR A 53 0.35 5.81 -9.12
CA THR A 53 0.27 7.27 -9.15
C THR A 53 1.45 7.84 -9.94
N PRO A 54 1.30 8.98 -10.64
CA PRO A 54 2.41 9.61 -11.35
C PRO A 54 3.62 9.88 -10.44
N GLU A 55 3.35 10.38 -9.23
CA GLU A 55 4.33 10.73 -8.21
C GLU A 55 5.00 9.48 -7.63
N GLY A 56 4.22 8.43 -7.33
CA GLY A 56 4.74 7.14 -6.89
C GLY A 56 5.61 6.46 -7.94
N ARG A 57 5.22 6.51 -9.21
CA ARG A 57 6.02 6.00 -10.35
C ARG A 57 7.33 6.76 -10.51
N ALA A 58 7.27 8.09 -10.43
CA ALA A 58 8.46 8.94 -10.55
C ALA A 58 9.45 8.68 -9.40
N PHE A 59 8.96 8.49 -8.18
CA PHE A 59 9.78 8.19 -7.01
C PHE A 59 10.35 6.77 -7.02
N ALA A 60 9.54 5.76 -7.36
CA ALA A 60 9.95 4.36 -7.36
C ALA A 60 11.03 4.05 -8.42
N GLY A 61 11.11 4.89 -9.47
CA GLY A 61 12.01 4.70 -10.60
C GLY A 61 11.59 3.49 -11.45
N PRO A 62 12.54 2.80 -12.09
CA PRO A 62 12.27 1.54 -12.77
C PRO A 62 11.77 0.50 -11.76
N ILE A 63 10.50 0.14 -11.89
CA ILE A 63 9.82 -0.87 -11.06
C ILE A 63 8.88 -1.68 -11.95
N GLU A 64 8.69 -2.95 -11.60
CA GLU A 64 7.75 -3.80 -12.31
C GLU A 64 6.31 -3.33 -12.05
N GLU A 65 5.46 -3.39 -13.08
CA GLU A 65 4.04 -3.15 -12.93
C GLU A 65 3.26 -4.42 -13.24
N ALA A 66 2.52 -4.91 -12.24
CA ALA A 66 1.74 -6.13 -12.34
C ALA A 66 0.33 -5.92 -11.78
N PRO A 67 -0.69 -6.60 -12.34
CA PRO A 67 -2.03 -6.55 -11.78
C PRO A 67 -2.07 -7.36 -10.47
N PRO A 68 -2.61 -6.82 -9.36
CA PRO A 68 -2.69 -7.52 -8.07
C PRO A 68 -3.60 -8.77 -8.10
N TYR A 69 -4.51 -8.85 -9.07
CA TYR A 69 -5.38 -9.99 -9.31
C TYR A 69 -5.89 -9.96 -10.76
N PRO A 70 -6.46 -11.06 -11.29
CA PRO A 70 -6.97 -11.09 -12.66
C PRO A 70 -7.94 -9.94 -12.94
N GLN A 71 -7.75 -9.26 -14.07
CA GLN A 71 -8.55 -8.11 -14.53
C GLN A 71 -8.34 -6.80 -13.73
N ALA A 72 -7.46 -6.78 -12.74
CA ALA A 72 -7.05 -5.53 -12.10
C ALA A 72 -6.19 -4.69 -13.05
N LYS A 73 -6.16 -3.37 -12.79
CA LYS A 73 -5.19 -2.49 -13.44
C LYS A 73 -3.79 -2.77 -12.86
N PRO A 74 -2.73 -2.68 -13.66
CA PRO A 74 -1.37 -2.78 -13.15
C PRO A 74 -1.11 -1.78 -12.02
N CYS A 75 -0.43 -2.25 -10.99
CA CYS A 75 0.06 -1.49 -9.85
C CYS A 75 1.58 -1.63 -9.79
N LEU A 76 2.24 -0.75 -9.05
CA LEU A 76 3.67 -0.86 -8.81
C LEU A 76 3.90 -2.07 -7.91
N LEU A 77 4.58 -3.08 -8.42
CA LEU A 77 4.92 -4.28 -7.68
C LEU A 77 6.21 -3.99 -6.91
N VAL A 78 6.11 -3.94 -5.58
CA VAL A 78 7.26 -3.77 -4.71
C VAL A 78 7.78 -5.13 -4.29
N ASP A 79 8.96 -5.48 -4.79
CA ASP A 79 9.66 -6.72 -4.48
C ASP A 79 9.99 -6.83 -2.98
N GLY A 80 10.07 -8.08 -2.49
CA GLY A 80 10.38 -8.38 -1.09
C GLY A 80 11.70 -7.77 -0.61
N ASP A 81 12.73 -7.72 -1.47
CA ASP A 81 14.02 -7.12 -1.15
C ASP A 81 13.95 -5.62 -0.83
N ARG A 82 12.88 -4.93 -1.26
CA ARG A 82 12.67 -3.50 -0.95
C ARG A 82 11.83 -3.28 0.30
N TRP A 83 11.27 -4.33 0.91
CA TRP A 83 10.45 -4.17 2.09
C TRP A 83 11.27 -3.84 3.34
N ASP A 84 12.55 -4.22 3.37
CA ASP A 84 13.46 -3.90 4.46
C ASP A 84 13.89 -2.43 4.47
N ASP A 85 13.69 -1.68 3.38
CA ASP A 85 13.95 -0.24 3.32
C ASP A 85 12.69 0.54 3.74
N GLY A 86 12.49 0.60 5.06
CA GLY A 86 11.32 1.25 5.67
C GLY A 86 11.19 2.74 5.31
N ASP A 87 12.30 3.48 5.26
CA ASP A 87 12.30 4.90 4.89
C ASP A 87 11.84 5.08 3.43
N TRP A 88 12.37 4.27 2.50
CA TRP A 88 11.95 4.29 1.12
C TRP A 88 10.48 3.89 0.95
N LEU A 89 10.01 2.85 1.66
CA LEU A 89 8.62 2.42 1.64
C LEU A 89 7.67 3.53 2.13
N VAL A 90 8.02 4.19 3.24
CA VAL A 90 7.22 5.29 3.79
C VAL A 90 7.14 6.44 2.80
N GLU A 91 8.24 6.82 2.18
CA GLU A 91 8.23 7.91 1.21
C GLU A 91 7.42 7.54 -0.03
N LEU A 92 7.54 6.31 -0.55
CA LEU A 92 6.71 5.80 -1.64
C LEU A 92 5.21 5.88 -1.29
N PHE A 93 4.84 5.54 -0.06
CA PHE A 93 3.46 5.62 0.42
C PHE A 93 2.99 7.08 0.54
N ARG A 94 3.84 7.98 1.05
CA ARG A 94 3.52 9.40 1.21
C ARG A 94 3.31 10.09 -0.13
N VAL A 95 4.26 9.95 -1.08
CA VAL A 95 4.14 10.56 -2.41
C VAL A 95 2.93 10.00 -3.17
N SER A 96 2.68 8.69 -3.03
CA SER A 96 1.50 8.06 -3.62
C SER A 96 0.19 8.55 -2.97
N ALA A 97 0.15 8.70 -1.66
CA ALA A 97 -1.02 9.22 -0.94
C ALA A 97 -1.31 10.69 -1.28
N ALA A 98 -0.27 11.51 -1.50
CA ALA A 98 -0.42 12.91 -1.87
C ALA A 98 -1.10 13.08 -3.24
N ALA A 99 -0.78 12.21 -4.19
CA ALA A 99 -1.37 12.15 -5.53
C ALA A 99 -2.82 11.66 -5.56
N LEU A 100 -3.27 10.97 -4.50
CA LEU A 100 -4.61 10.41 -4.42
C LEU A 100 -5.63 11.46 -3.96
N PRO A 101 -6.87 11.40 -4.48
CA PRO A 101 -7.94 12.29 -4.04
C PRO A 101 -8.14 12.22 -2.52
N ALA A 102 -8.51 13.34 -1.91
CA ALA A 102 -8.78 13.41 -0.49
C ALA A 102 -9.79 12.31 -0.07
N PRO A 103 -9.59 11.64 1.07
CA PRO A 103 -10.53 10.65 1.54
C PRO A 103 -11.88 11.34 1.76
N LYS A 104 -12.98 10.66 1.40
CA LYS A 104 -14.32 11.19 1.67
C LYS A 104 -14.43 11.46 3.17
N PRO A 105 -14.94 12.63 3.60
CA PRO A 105 -15.12 12.92 5.01
C PRO A 105 -15.98 11.82 5.63
N LYS A 106 -15.45 11.16 6.68
CA LYS A 106 -16.22 10.16 7.42
C LYS A 106 -17.43 10.88 8.00
N LYS A 107 -18.65 10.45 7.65
CA LYS A 107 -19.85 10.91 8.36
C LYS A 107 -19.64 10.59 9.83
N ALA A 108 -19.75 11.60 10.70
CA ALA A 108 -19.72 11.41 12.13
C ALA A 108 -20.80 10.36 12.46
N LYS A 109 -20.42 9.31 13.18
CA LYS A 109 -21.41 8.41 13.78
C LYS A 109 -22.14 9.25 14.82
N SER A 110 -23.41 9.61 14.55
CA SER A 110 -24.30 10.04 15.62
C SER A 110 -24.40 8.89 16.62
N ILE A 111 -24.01 9.17 17.86
CA ILE A 111 -24.29 8.37 19.05
C ILE A 111 -25.79 8.37 19.30
#